data_AF-A0A959KHY2-F1
#
_entry.id   AF-A0A959KHY2-F1
#
_cell.length_a   1.000
_cell.length_b   1.000
_cell.length_c   1.000
_cell.angle_alpha   90.00
_cell.angle_beta   90.00
_cell.angle_gamma   90.00
#
_symmetry.space_group_name_H-M   'P 1'
#
loop_
_entity.id
_entity.type
_entity.pdbx_description
1 polymer ?
#
loop_
_entity_poly.entity_id
_entity_poly.type
_entity_poly.pdbx_seq_one_letter_code
_entity_poly.pdbx_strand_id
1 'polypeptide(L)'
;GQVEALNDLANLYRTQGRSDLAEKYFLQAIEKGNINAINKLGYLYLSQGKYEEAEEYFLRAVQSGDLKAISNLGYLYHELGDYARAETYYLKCVEQGDPIAMNNLAYLYYESRQKKAEALDLAAKAFLVKDEPATRLTYAKVLAWDDQFEESFRFAGEIIYDEQFVTRYLSYFQDYLLLLIAKKQFDFLEQYFHSDQAKTLQLKERLKPLYYALMHITKDRHPQEHLRMGEELQETVKEILGRLERMEKELD
;
A
#
# COMPACT_ATOMS: atom_id res chain seq x y z
N GLY A 1 10.50 -1.16 -33.06
CA GLY A 1 11.75 -0.60 -33.65
C GLY A 1 12.93 -0.71 -32.67
N GLN A 2 14.16 -0.39 -33.08
CA GLN A 2 15.37 -0.48 -32.21
C GLN A 2 15.20 0.26 -30.86
N VAL A 3 14.46 1.37 -30.87
CA VAL A 3 14.16 2.22 -29.71
C VAL A 3 13.24 1.54 -28.69
N GLU A 4 12.26 0.77 -29.15
CA GLU A 4 11.38 -0.03 -28.28
C GLU A 4 12.14 -1.22 -27.70
N ALA A 5 12.97 -1.88 -28.52
CA ALA A 5 13.79 -3.00 -28.08
C ALA A 5 14.75 -2.63 -26.92
N LEU A 6 15.31 -1.41 -26.93
CA LEU A 6 16.14 -0.92 -25.82
C LEU A 6 15.33 -0.71 -24.53
N ASN A 7 14.13 -0.13 -24.64
CA ASN A 7 13.23 0.01 -23.50
C ASN A 7 12.80 -1.35 -22.94
N ASP A 8 12.49 -2.31 -23.81
CA ASP A 8 12.05 -3.64 -23.39
C ASP A 8 13.20 -4.41 -22.74
N LEU A 9 14.41 -4.29 -23.27
CA LEU A 9 15.62 -4.84 -22.67
C LEU A 9 15.92 -4.22 -21.30
N ALA A 10 15.76 -2.91 -21.17
CA ALA A 10 15.89 -2.23 -19.88
C ALA A 10 14.86 -2.73 -18.86
N ASN A 11 13.59 -2.90 -19.28
CA ASN A 11 12.54 -3.47 -18.42
C ASN A 11 12.89 -4.91 -18.00
N LEU A 12 13.43 -5.73 -18.91
CA LEU A 12 13.87 -7.08 -18.58
C LEU A 12 14.95 -7.06 -17.50
N TYR A 13 15.99 -6.24 -17.65
CA TYR A 13 17.04 -6.12 -16.64
C TYR A 13 16.51 -5.61 -15.30
N ARG A 14 15.57 -4.67 -15.32
CA ARG A 14 14.89 -4.20 -14.10
C ARG A 14 14.17 -5.34 -13.38
N THR A 15 13.41 -6.17 -14.10
CA THR A 15 12.71 -7.32 -13.50
C THR A 15 13.65 -8.39 -12.96
N GLN A 16 14.89 -8.46 -13.46
CA GLN A 16 15.94 -9.34 -12.95
C GLN A 16 16.74 -8.74 -11.78
N GLY A 17 16.38 -7.54 -11.31
CA GLY A 17 17.13 -6.82 -10.26
C GLY A 17 18.48 -6.28 -10.71
N ARG A 18 18.76 -6.25 -12.02
CA ARG A 18 20.01 -5.73 -12.58
C ARG A 18 19.88 -4.24 -12.89
N SER A 19 19.79 -3.45 -11.82
CA SER A 19 19.50 -2.01 -11.85
C SER A 19 20.45 -1.21 -12.73
N ASP A 20 21.77 -1.44 -12.65
CA ASP A 20 22.77 -0.69 -13.44
C ASP A 20 22.60 -0.90 -14.95
N LEU A 21 22.26 -2.14 -15.35
CA LEU A 21 21.98 -2.46 -16.75
C LEU A 21 20.64 -1.84 -17.18
N ALA A 22 19.61 -1.91 -16.34
CA ALA A 22 18.33 -1.28 -16.63
C ALA A 22 18.49 0.23 -16.86
N GLU A 23 19.21 0.91 -15.97
CA GLU A 23 19.53 2.33 -16.08
C GLU A 23 20.26 2.64 -17.40
N LYS A 24 21.34 1.91 -17.69
CA LYS A 24 22.09 2.06 -18.95
C LYS A 24 21.19 1.96 -20.18
N TYR A 25 20.33 0.94 -20.25
CA TYR A 25 19.49 0.73 -21.43
C TYR A 25 18.31 1.70 -21.50
N PHE A 26 17.77 2.15 -20.36
CA PHE A 26 16.79 3.24 -20.35
C PHE A 26 17.40 4.55 -20.88
N LEU A 27 18.60 4.93 -20.42
CA LEU A 27 19.30 6.12 -20.92
C LEU A 27 19.51 6.05 -22.44
N GLN A 28 19.97 4.91 -22.97
CA GLN A 28 20.11 4.72 -24.42
C GLN A 28 18.78 4.81 -25.18
N ALA A 29 17.68 4.32 -24.60
CA ALA A 29 16.36 4.45 -25.20
C ALA A 29 15.90 5.92 -25.23
N ILE A 30 16.14 6.67 -24.15
CA ILE A 30 15.83 8.10 -24.05
C ILE A 30 16.63 8.91 -25.08
N GLU A 31 17.94 8.65 -25.22
CA GLU A 31 18.80 9.29 -26.22
C GLU A 31 18.30 9.07 -27.65
N LYS A 32 17.62 7.95 -27.91
CA LYS A 32 16.99 7.64 -29.20
C LYS A 32 15.54 8.10 -29.32
N GLY A 33 15.05 8.91 -28.38
CA GLY A 33 13.73 9.52 -28.41
C GLY A 33 12.60 8.68 -27.80
N ASN A 34 12.91 7.65 -27.00
CA ASN A 34 11.87 6.90 -26.28
C ASN A 34 11.34 7.68 -25.08
N ILE A 35 10.20 8.36 -25.23
CA ILE A 35 9.58 9.11 -24.14
C ILE A 35 9.12 8.21 -22.99
N ASN A 36 8.68 6.97 -23.27
CA ASN A 36 8.21 6.03 -22.26
C ASN A 36 9.36 5.58 -21.33
N ALA A 37 10.60 5.57 -21.84
CA ALA A 37 11.78 5.23 -21.05
C ALA A 37 12.10 6.29 -19.99
N ILE A 38 11.70 7.55 -20.19
CA ILE A 38 11.94 8.64 -19.23
C ILE A 38 11.21 8.34 -17.91
N ASN A 39 9.90 8.06 -17.98
CA ASN A 39 9.09 7.73 -16.81
C ASN A 39 9.56 6.44 -16.11
N LYS A 40 9.94 5.42 -16.89
CA LYS A 40 10.45 4.15 -16.35
C LYS A 40 11.78 4.30 -15.63
N LEU A 41 12.65 5.21 -16.11
CA LEU A 41 13.90 5.52 -15.43
C LEU A 41 13.64 6.28 -14.12
N GLY A 42 12.69 7.23 -14.11
CA GLY A 42 12.24 7.87 -12.86
C GLY A 42 11.75 6.85 -11.82
N TYR A 43 10.95 5.87 -12.24
CA TYR A 43 10.50 4.78 -11.36
C TYR A 43 11.66 3.90 -10.86
N LEU A 44 12.67 3.65 -11.70
CA LEU A 44 13.87 2.91 -11.29
C LEU A 44 14.60 3.66 -10.18
N TYR A 45 14.80 4.99 -10.31
CA TYR A 45 15.45 5.80 -9.28
C TYR A 45 14.64 5.87 -7.99
N LEU A 46 13.32 6.05 -8.10
CA LEU A 46 12.41 5.99 -6.95
C LEU A 46 12.58 4.68 -6.17
N SER A 47 12.63 3.53 -6.87
CA SER A 47 12.82 2.21 -6.22
C SER A 47 14.19 2.02 -5.56
N GLN A 48 15.16 2.89 -5.87
CA GLN A 48 16.49 2.91 -5.27
C GLN A 48 16.62 3.95 -4.14
N GLY A 49 15.56 4.71 -3.83
CA GLY A 49 15.62 5.83 -2.90
C GLY A 49 16.35 7.07 -3.43
N LYS A 50 16.58 7.15 -4.75
CA LYS A 50 17.18 8.30 -5.44
C LYS A 50 16.07 9.28 -5.82
N TYR A 51 15.55 9.97 -4.81
CA TYR A 51 14.31 10.75 -4.94
C TYR A 51 14.47 11.99 -5.80
N GLU A 52 15.60 12.68 -5.72
CA GLU A 52 15.91 13.85 -6.53
C GLU A 52 16.00 13.50 -8.01
N GLU A 53 16.69 12.40 -8.36
CA GLU A 53 16.73 11.91 -9.74
C GLU A 53 15.36 11.43 -10.21
N ALA A 54 14.60 10.75 -9.35
CA ALA A 54 13.24 10.35 -9.69
C ALA A 54 12.35 11.57 -10.03
N GLU A 55 12.42 12.63 -9.22
CA GLU A 55 11.69 13.88 -9.44
C GLU A 55 12.04 14.49 -10.80
N GLU A 56 13.34 14.62 -11.11
CA GLU A 56 13.81 15.18 -12.38
C GLU A 56 13.23 14.41 -13.58
N TYR A 57 13.32 13.08 -13.54
CA TYR A 57 12.85 12.25 -14.65
C TYR A 57 11.32 12.23 -14.77
N PHE A 58 10.58 12.22 -13.67
CA PHE A 58 9.12 12.33 -13.75
C PHE A 58 8.68 13.70 -14.29
N LEU A 59 9.30 14.80 -13.85
CA LEU A 59 9.01 16.14 -14.39
C LEU A 59 9.30 16.21 -15.90
N ARG A 60 10.43 15.65 -16.36
CA ARG A 60 10.77 15.55 -17.79
C ARG A 60 9.77 14.70 -18.57
N ALA A 61 9.25 13.62 -17.98
CA ALA A 61 8.24 12.78 -18.61
C ALA A 61 6.90 13.52 -18.74
N VAL A 62 6.49 14.28 -17.72
CA VAL A 62 5.30 15.16 -17.79
C VAL A 62 5.45 16.21 -18.88
N GLN A 63 6.61 16.87 -18.99
CA GLN A 63 6.88 17.85 -20.06
C GLN A 63 6.83 17.21 -21.46
N SER A 64 7.13 15.91 -21.54
CA SER A 64 7.08 15.12 -22.77
C SER A 64 5.68 14.54 -23.05
N GLY A 65 4.67 14.87 -22.23
CA GLY A 65 3.28 14.46 -22.39
C GLY A 65 2.90 13.11 -21.77
N ASP A 66 3.77 12.48 -20.97
CA ASP A 66 3.41 11.25 -20.25
C ASP A 66 2.56 11.58 -19.02
N LEU A 67 1.25 11.45 -19.15
CA LEU A 67 0.29 11.69 -18.07
C LEU A 67 0.47 10.72 -16.89
N LYS A 68 1.02 9.52 -17.11
CA LYS A 68 1.31 8.57 -16.02
C LYS A 68 2.43 9.07 -15.10
N ALA A 69 3.28 9.97 -15.58
CA ALA A 69 4.31 10.58 -14.74
C ALA A 69 3.73 11.55 -13.70
N ILE A 70 2.53 12.10 -13.93
CA ILE A 70 1.83 12.96 -12.96
C ILE A 70 1.47 12.15 -11.71
N SER A 71 0.89 10.96 -11.86
CA SER A 71 0.59 10.09 -10.72
C SER A 71 1.84 9.62 -9.99
N ASN A 72 2.94 9.41 -10.72
CA ASN A 72 4.23 9.02 -10.13
C ASN A 72 4.88 10.16 -9.33
N LEU A 73 4.71 11.42 -9.75
CA LEU A 73 5.10 12.58 -8.93
C LEU A 73 4.27 12.64 -7.65
N GLY A 74 2.96 12.40 -7.74
CA GLY A 74 2.10 12.31 -6.56
C GLY A 74 2.61 11.26 -5.57
N TYR A 75 2.95 10.07 -6.07
CA TYR A 75 3.53 8.99 -5.26
C TYR A 75 4.91 9.34 -4.68
N LEU A 76 5.80 9.95 -5.46
CA LEU A 76 7.10 10.40 -4.98
C LEU A 76 6.97 11.36 -3.79
N TYR A 77 6.10 12.37 -3.90
CA TYR A 77 5.91 13.32 -2.80
C TYR A 77 5.21 12.69 -1.60
N HIS A 78 4.35 11.69 -1.83
CA HIS A 78 3.72 10.92 -0.76
C HIS A 78 4.77 10.16 0.06
N GLU A 79 5.71 9.47 -0.60
CA GLU A 79 6.84 8.79 0.05
C GLU A 79 7.79 9.75 0.79
N LEU A 80 7.96 10.97 0.28
CA LEU A 80 8.73 12.04 0.93
C LEU A 80 8.00 12.70 2.12
N GLY A 81 6.75 12.34 2.38
CA GLY A 81 5.92 12.95 3.43
C GLY A 81 5.39 14.35 3.07
N ASP A 82 5.58 14.81 1.83
CA ASP A 82 5.03 16.07 1.33
C ASP A 82 3.61 15.85 0.79
N TYR A 83 2.68 15.63 1.72
CA TYR A 83 1.30 15.31 1.39
C TYR A 83 0.58 16.42 0.62
N ALA A 84 0.99 17.68 0.79
CA ALA A 84 0.40 18.81 0.06
C ALA A 84 0.75 18.77 -1.43
N ARG A 85 2.02 18.53 -1.77
CA ARG A 85 2.42 18.32 -3.18
C ARG A 85 1.81 17.04 -3.74
N ALA A 86 1.84 15.94 -2.98
CA ALA A 86 1.26 14.67 -3.40
C ALA A 86 -0.23 14.82 -3.76
N GLU A 87 -1.01 15.45 -2.89
CA GLU A 87 -2.42 15.78 -3.14
C GLU A 87 -2.61 16.58 -4.43
N THR A 88 -1.80 17.61 -4.65
CA THR A 88 -1.88 18.46 -5.85
C THR A 88 -1.70 17.63 -7.13
N TYR A 89 -0.76 16.69 -7.15
CA TYR A 89 -0.53 15.84 -8.32
C TYR A 89 -1.61 14.78 -8.49
N TYR A 90 -2.09 14.17 -7.42
CA TYR A 90 -3.19 13.21 -7.51
C TYR A 90 -4.50 13.84 -7.98
N LEU A 91 -4.84 15.04 -7.50
CA LEU A 91 -6.04 15.76 -7.95
C LEU A 91 -6.06 15.98 -9.46
N LYS A 92 -4.93 16.35 -10.07
CA LYS A 92 -4.82 16.51 -11.53
C LYS A 92 -5.15 15.23 -12.31
N CYS A 93 -4.83 14.07 -11.75
CA CYS A 93 -5.16 12.77 -12.35
C CYS A 93 -6.61 12.36 -12.05
N VAL A 94 -7.13 12.69 -10.86
CA VAL A 94 -8.54 12.47 -10.49
C VAL A 94 -9.48 13.25 -11.41
N GLU A 95 -9.14 14.49 -11.75
CA GLU A 95 -9.88 15.31 -12.74
C GLU A 95 -9.98 14.65 -14.12
N GLN A 96 -9.03 13.78 -14.45
CA GLN A 96 -9.01 13.00 -15.70
C GLN A 96 -9.69 11.63 -15.56
N GLY A 97 -10.26 11.32 -14.40
CA GLY A 97 -10.95 10.06 -14.13
C GLY A 97 -10.03 8.87 -13.84
N ASP A 98 -8.77 9.10 -13.44
CA ASP A 98 -7.83 8.01 -13.14
C ASP A 98 -8.19 7.32 -11.80
N PRO A 99 -8.64 6.04 -11.81
CA PRO A 99 -9.02 5.33 -10.60
C PRO A 99 -7.83 5.02 -9.68
N ILE A 100 -6.61 4.93 -10.22
CA ILE A 100 -5.41 4.70 -9.41
C ILE A 100 -5.09 5.97 -8.61
N ALA A 101 -5.21 7.15 -9.24
CA ALA A 101 -5.03 8.42 -8.54
C ALA A 101 -6.11 8.64 -7.47
N MET A 102 -7.37 8.28 -7.75
CA MET A 102 -8.45 8.30 -6.75
C MET A 102 -8.11 7.42 -5.54
N ASN A 103 -7.64 6.20 -5.79
CA ASN A 103 -7.20 5.29 -4.73
C ASN A 103 -6.05 5.87 -3.90
N ASN A 104 -5.02 6.41 -4.55
CA ASN A 104 -3.85 6.94 -3.86
C ASN A 104 -4.20 8.20 -3.06
N LEU A 105 -5.07 9.07 -3.58
CA LEU A 105 -5.54 10.24 -2.85
C LEU A 105 -6.38 9.86 -1.63
N ALA A 106 -7.27 8.86 -1.78
CA ALA A 106 -8.04 8.34 -0.65
C ALA A 106 -7.13 7.75 0.43
N TYR A 107 -6.10 7.00 0.03
CA TYR A 107 -5.11 6.46 0.95
C TYR A 107 -4.29 7.55 1.64
N LEU A 108 -3.88 8.60 0.91
CA LEU A 108 -3.18 9.76 1.48
C LEU A 108 -4.04 10.47 2.53
N TYR A 109 -5.33 10.68 2.27
CA TYR A 109 -6.26 11.27 3.24
C TYR A 109 -6.46 10.38 4.46
N TYR A 110 -6.55 9.06 4.27
CA TYR A 110 -6.55 8.11 5.36
C TYR A 110 -5.28 8.20 6.21
N GLU A 111 -4.09 8.20 5.60
CA GLU A 111 -2.81 8.20 6.31
C GLU A 111 -2.56 9.53 7.03
N SER A 112 -2.86 10.65 6.38
CA SER A 112 -2.74 12.00 6.96
C SER A 112 -3.85 12.33 7.97
N ARG A 113 -4.84 11.44 8.14
CA ARG A 113 -6.01 11.61 9.01
C ARG A 113 -6.85 12.85 8.67
N GLN A 114 -7.01 13.16 7.39
CA GLN A 114 -7.72 14.35 6.91
C GLN A 114 -8.79 13.99 5.88
N LYS A 115 -9.79 14.87 5.70
CA LYS A 115 -10.78 14.77 4.61
C LYS A 115 -11.44 13.39 4.50
N LYS A 116 -11.92 12.88 5.64
CA LYS A 116 -12.46 11.50 5.77
C LYS A 116 -13.60 11.22 4.79
N ALA A 117 -14.54 12.16 4.64
CA ALA A 117 -15.68 12.00 3.74
C ALA A 117 -15.23 11.92 2.27
N GLU A 118 -14.27 12.76 1.89
CA GLU A 118 -13.68 12.76 0.55
C GLU A 118 -12.87 11.48 0.29
N ALA A 119 -12.13 11.00 1.29
CA ALA A 119 -11.42 9.73 1.21
C ALA A 119 -12.38 8.58 0.93
N LEU A 120 -13.54 8.57 1.61
CA LEU A 120 -14.56 7.53 1.43
C LEU A 120 -15.17 7.56 0.02
N ASP A 121 -15.53 8.74 -0.47
CA ASP A 121 -16.06 8.92 -1.83
C ASP A 121 -15.04 8.51 -2.89
N LEU A 122 -13.78 8.95 -2.75
CA LEU A 122 -12.70 8.62 -3.68
C LEU A 122 -12.38 7.11 -3.69
N ALA A 123 -12.28 6.48 -2.51
CA ALA A 123 -12.00 5.05 -2.42
C ALA A 123 -13.13 4.21 -3.02
N ALA A 124 -14.39 4.57 -2.75
CA ALA A 124 -15.55 3.92 -3.33
C ALA A 124 -15.55 4.05 -4.87
N LYS A 125 -15.32 5.25 -5.40
CA LYS A 125 -15.22 5.48 -6.86
C LYS A 125 -14.09 4.68 -7.49
N ALA A 126 -12.90 4.70 -6.88
CA ALA A 126 -11.75 3.95 -7.37
C ALA A 126 -12.05 2.45 -7.46
N PHE A 127 -12.64 1.89 -6.39
CA PHE A 127 -13.05 0.50 -6.32
C PHE A 127 -14.12 0.15 -7.37
N LEU A 128 -15.16 0.98 -7.54
CA LEU A 128 -16.24 0.74 -8.50
C LEU A 128 -15.77 0.77 -9.96
N VAL A 129 -14.81 1.65 -10.29
CA VAL A 129 -14.23 1.73 -11.63
C VAL A 129 -13.23 0.60 -11.87
N LYS A 130 -12.46 0.23 -10.84
CA LYS A 130 -11.38 -0.74 -10.95
C LYS A 130 -11.32 -1.60 -9.69
N ASP A 131 -12.09 -2.68 -9.68
CA ASP A 131 -12.11 -3.67 -8.61
C ASP A 131 -10.88 -4.58 -8.71
N GLU A 132 -9.85 -4.23 -7.94
CA GLU A 132 -8.62 -5.00 -7.78
C GLU A 132 -8.26 -5.04 -6.29
N PRO A 133 -7.37 -5.97 -5.85
CA PRO A 133 -7.11 -6.12 -4.42
C PRO A 133 -6.64 -4.84 -3.71
N ALA A 134 -5.88 -3.96 -4.40
CA ALA A 134 -5.41 -2.70 -3.84
C ALA A 134 -6.53 -1.67 -3.62
N THR A 135 -7.43 -1.49 -4.59
CA THR A 135 -8.56 -0.55 -4.48
C THR A 135 -9.59 -1.04 -3.48
N ARG A 136 -9.86 -2.35 -3.48
CA ARG A 136 -10.74 -3.01 -2.52
C ARG A 136 -10.21 -2.89 -1.10
N LEU A 137 -8.91 -3.14 -0.88
CA LEU A 137 -8.31 -3.01 0.45
C LEU A 137 -8.31 -1.56 0.94
N THR A 138 -8.00 -0.59 0.08
CA THR A 138 -8.06 0.83 0.45
C THR A 138 -9.48 1.23 0.81
N TYR A 139 -10.48 0.79 0.05
CA TYR A 139 -11.88 1.06 0.37
C TYR A 139 -12.31 0.44 1.71
N ALA A 140 -11.95 -0.83 1.97
CA ALA A 140 -12.18 -1.45 3.27
C ALA A 140 -11.49 -0.67 4.41
N LYS A 141 -10.22 -0.26 4.25
CA LYS A 141 -9.50 0.56 5.25
C LYS A 141 -10.23 1.86 5.55
N VAL A 142 -10.69 2.58 4.52
CA VAL A 142 -11.41 3.84 4.70
C VAL A 142 -12.77 3.63 5.36
N LEU A 143 -13.49 2.55 5.01
CA LEU A 143 -14.74 2.16 5.69
C LEU A 143 -14.52 1.89 7.18
N ALA A 144 -13.49 1.13 7.55
CA ALA A 144 -13.13 0.91 8.95
C ALA A 144 -12.70 2.20 9.67
N TRP A 145 -12.04 3.12 8.98
CA TRP A 145 -11.68 4.43 9.54
C TRP A 145 -12.91 5.31 9.81
N ASP A 146 -13.96 5.13 9.02
CA ASP A 146 -15.28 5.77 9.19
C ASP A 146 -16.26 4.94 10.03
N ASP A 147 -15.77 3.92 10.74
CA ASP A 147 -16.57 3.06 11.63
C ASP A 147 -17.68 2.24 10.93
N GLN A 148 -17.62 2.11 9.60
CA GLN A 148 -18.50 1.27 8.79
C GLN A 148 -17.97 -0.18 8.72
N PHE A 149 -17.91 -0.84 9.88
CA PHE A 149 -17.21 -2.12 10.04
C PHE A 149 -17.83 -3.28 9.26
N GLU A 150 -19.16 -3.37 9.18
CA GLU A 150 -19.84 -4.45 8.46
C GLU A 150 -19.42 -4.49 6.98
N GLU A 151 -19.50 -3.34 6.31
CA GLU A 151 -19.08 -3.18 4.92
C GLU A 151 -17.57 -3.36 4.75
N SER A 152 -16.78 -2.82 5.68
CA SER A 152 -15.34 -3.01 5.70
C SER A 152 -14.95 -4.49 5.73
N PHE A 153 -15.57 -5.28 6.61
CA PHE A 153 -15.33 -6.72 6.71
C PHE A 153 -15.83 -7.46 5.49
N ARG A 154 -16.98 -7.06 4.94
CA ARG A 154 -17.50 -7.65 3.69
C ARG A 154 -16.51 -7.50 2.55
N PHE A 155 -16.00 -6.29 2.30
CA PHE A 155 -15.07 -6.05 1.19
C PHE A 155 -13.69 -6.68 1.42
N ALA A 156 -13.15 -6.62 2.64
CA ALA A 156 -11.90 -7.30 2.98
C ALA A 156 -12.06 -8.84 2.87
N GLY A 157 -13.17 -9.39 3.37
CA GLY A 157 -13.48 -10.82 3.39
C GLY A 157 -13.31 -11.55 2.07
N GLU A 158 -13.56 -10.84 0.96
CA GLU A 158 -13.47 -11.36 -0.41
C GLU A 158 -12.03 -11.63 -0.88
N ILE A 159 -11.01 -11.02 -0.23
CA ILE A 159 -9.60 -11.14 -0.64
C ILE A 159 -8.69 -11.74 0.43
N ILE A 160 -9.09 -11.73 1.71
CA ILE A 160 -8.21 -12.07 2.83
C ILE A 160 -7.73 -13.52 2.90
N TYR A 161 -8.41 -14.42 2.19
CA TYR A 161 -8.02 -15.83 2.08
C TYR A 161 -7.62 -16.24 0.66
N ASP A 162 -7.50 -15.29 -0.27
CA ASP A 162 -6.94 -15.58 -1.58
C ASP A 162 -5.41 -15.76 -1.47
N GLU A 163 -4.90 -16.89 -1.96
CA GLU A 163 -3.48 -17.24 -1.80
C GLU A 163 -2.56 -16.28 -2.55
N GLN A 164 -2.98 -15.80 -3.73
CA GLN A 164 -2.19 -14.85 -4.50
C GLN A 164 -2.14 -13.49 -3.79
N PHE A 165 -3.27 -13.08 -3.21
CA PHE A 165 -3.37 -11.89 -2.39
C PHE A 165 -2.46 -11.98 -1.17
N VAL A 166 -2.59 -13.03 -0.37
CA VAL A 166 -1.76 -13.24 0.84
C VAL A 166 -0.27 -13.32 0.48
N THR A 167 0.08 -13.88 -0.67
CA THR A 167 1.49 -13.93 -1.09
C THR A 167 2.04 -12.55 -1.47
N ARG A 168 1.22 -11.68 -2.06
CA ARG A 168 1.68 -10.40 -2.63
C ARG A 168 1.42 -9.18 -1.77
N TYR A 169 0.36 -9.19 -0.96
CA TYR A 169 -0.20 -7.99 -0.32
C TYR A 169 -0.37 -8.12 1.19
N LEU A 170 0.16 -9.17 1.82
CA LEU A 170 0.00 -9.38 3.26
C LEU A 170 0.53 -8.23 4.12
N SER A 171 1.61 -7.57 3.69
CA SER A 171 2.13 -6.36 4.36
C SER A 171 1.11 -5.22 4.35
N TYR A 172 0.50 -4.93 3.21
CA TYR A 172 -0.56 -3.92 3.12
C TYR A 172 -1.79 -4.31 3.94
N PHE A 173 -2.11 -5.60 4.01
CA PHE A 173 -3.21 -6.10 4.82
C PHE A 173 -2.93 -6.00 6.33
N GLN A 174 -1.67 -6.14 6.75
CA GLN A 174 -1.28 -5.98 8.15
C GLN A 174 -1.64 -4.59 8.71
N ASP A 175 -1.51 -3.52 7.93
CA ASP A 175 -1.95 -2.18 8.37
C ASP A 175 -3.46 -2.08 8.59
N TYR A 176 -4.26 -2.82 7.81
CA TYR A 176 -5.70 -2.91 8.03
C TYR A 176 -6.00 -3.66 9.33
N LEU A 177 -5.31 -4.77 9.60
CA LEU A 177 -5.47 -5.50 10.85
C LEU A 177 -5.07 -4.65 12.07
N LEU A 178 -4.00 -3.86 11.98
CA LEU A 178 -3.62 -2.91 13.04
C LEU A 178 -4.71 -1.86 13.29
N LEU A 179 -5.31 -1.31 12.23
CA LEU A 179 -6.46 -0.40 12.35
C LEU A 179 -7.62 -1.08 13.09
N LEU A 180 -7.94 -2.33 12.76
CA LEU A 180 -9.02 -3.07 13.43
C LEU A 180 -8.71 -3.36 14.90
N ILE A 181 -7.45 -3.63 15.26
CA ILE A 181 -7.04 -3.79 16.66
C ILE A 181 -7.25 -2.47 17.42
N ALA A 182 -6.78 -1.35 16.88
CA ALA A 182 -6.95 -0.02 17.49
C ALA A 182 -8.44 0.38 17.62
N LYS A 183 -9.26 -0.02 16.64
CA LYS A 183 -10.73 0.14 16.66
C LYS A 183 -11.46 -0.94 17.48
N LYS A 184 -10.73 -1.80 18.20
CA LYS A 184 -11.23 -2.84 19.12
C LYS A 184 -12.16 -3.87 18.46
N GLN A 185 -11.95 -4.15 17.17
CA GLN A 185 -12.73 -5.12 16.40
C GLN A 185 -12.21 -6.56 16.58
N PHE A 186 -12.14 -7.01 17.83
CA PHE A 186 -11.48 -8.27 18.20
C PHE A 186 -12.18 -9.52 17.68
N ASP A 187 -13.51 -9.52 17.60
CA ASP A 187 -14.26 -10.72 17.19
C ASP A 187 -13.96 -11.10 15.73
N PHE A 188 -13.92 -10.11 14.83
CA PHE A 188 -13.48 -10.31 13.44
C PHE A 188 -12.03 -10.81 13.37
N LEU A 189 -11.13 -10.21 14.14
CA LEU A 189 -9.71 -10.56 14.15
C LEU A 189 -9.48 -11.99 14.66
N GLU A 190 -10.19 -12.39 15.71
CA GLU A 190 -10.16 -13.74 16.24
C GLU A 190 -10.70 -14.74 15.21
N GLN A 191 -11.84 -14.45 14.59
CA GLN A 191 -12.38 -15.27 13.50
C GLN A 191 -11.37 -15.38 12.33
N TYR A 192 -10.75 -14.26 11.96
CA TYR A 192 -9.77 -14.21 10.90
C TYR A 192 -8.62 -15.20 11.13
N PHE A 193 -8.01 -15.18 12.31
CA PHE A 193 -6.86 -16.03 12.65
C PHE A 193 -7.21 -17.50 12.98
N HIS A 194 -8.45 -17.80 13.37
CA HIS A 194 -8.85 -19.14 13.82
C HIS A 194 -9.64 -19.96 12.79
N SER A 195 -10.06 -19.35 11.68
CA SER A 195 -10.70 -20.05 10.57
C SER A 195 -9.84 -21.18 9.98
N ASP A 196 -10.48 -22.14 9.32
CA ASP A 196 -9.75 -23.23 8.66
C ASP A 196 -8.93 -22.74 7.46
N GLN A 197 -9.43 -21.74 6.73
CA GLN A 197 -8.70 -21.04 5.67
C GLN A 197 -7.40 -20.42 6.20
N ALA A 198 -7.45 -19.78 7.38
CA ALA A 198 -6.27 -19.19 8.00
C ALA A 198 -5.22 -20.23 8.40
N LYS A 199 -5.64 -21.42 8.83
CA LYS A 199 -4.73 -22.54 9.12
C LYS A 199 -4.07 -23.03 7.83
N THR A 200 -4.83 -23.20 6.75
CA THR A 200 -4.31 -23.60 5.43
C THR A 200 -3.25 -22.62 4.93
N LEU A 201 -3.49 -21.32 5.07
CA LEU A 201 -2.57 -20.27 4.63
C LEU A 201 -1.47 -19.95 5.66
N GLN A 202 -1.50 -20.61 6.83
CA GLN A 202 -0.56 -20.42 7.94
C GLN A 202 -0.48 -18.96 8.41
N LEU A 203 -1.62 -18.26 8.48
CA LEU A 203 -1.66 -16.82 8.74
C LEU A 203 -1.09 -16.43 10.12
N LYS A 204 -1.29 -17.27 11.14
CA LYS A 204 -0.66 -17.08 12.45
C LYS A 204 0.86 -17.09 12.36
N GLU A 205 1.43 -17.98 11.56
CA GLU A 205 2.88 -18.07 11.37
C GLU A 205 3.43 -16.90 10.56
N ARG A 206 2.70 -16.44 9.54
CA ARG A 206 3.08 -15.31 8.70
C ARG A 206 2.96 -13.96 9.40
N LEU A 207 2.08 -13.85 10.41
CA LEU A 207 1.78 -12.62 11.15
C LEU A 207 2.02 -12.77 12.66
N LYS A 208 3.01 -13.59 13.08
CA LYS A 208 3.25 -13.89 14.50
C LYS A 208 3.29 -12.66 15.42
N PRO A 209 4.07 -11.60 15.13
CA PRO A 209 4.13 -10.45 16.03
C PRO A 209 2.75 -9.81 16.22
N LEU A 210 1.99 -9.67 15.14
CA LEU A 210 0.64 -9.10 15.19
C LEU A 210 -0.34 -10.02 15.95
N TYR A 211 -0.29 -11.33 15.70
CA TYR A 211 -1.12 -12.30 16.41
C TYR A 211 -0.85 -12.26 17.92
N TYR A 212 0.41 -12.23 18.35
CA TYR A 212 0.75 -12.15 19.77
C TYR A 212 0.41 -10.80 20.40
N ALA A 213 0.52 -9.69 19.67
CA ALA A 213 0.01 -8.40 20.12
C ALA A 213 -1.52 -8.45 20.37
N LEU A 214 -2.28 -9.06 19.45
CA LEU A 214 -3.71 -9.29 19.65
C LEU A 214 -3.97 -10.16 20.89
N MET A 215 -3.28 -11.30 21.03
CA MET A 215 -3.44 -12.19 22.19
C MET A 215 -3.07 -11.53 23.52
N HIS A 216 -2.10 -10.61 23.52
CA HIS A 216 -1.76 -9.81 24.70
C HIS A 216 -2.91 -8.87 25.09
N ILE A 217 -3.51 -8.18 24.11
CA ILE A 217 -4.64 -7.27 24.33
C ILE A 217 -5.89 -8.05 24.77
N THR A 218 -6.14 -9.22 24.18
CA THR A 218 -7.29 -10.06 24.48
C THR A 218 -6.98 -11.19 25.47
N LYS A 219 -5.98 -11.01 26.36
CA LYS A 219 -5.52 -12.06 27.29
C LYS A 219 -6.60 -12.61 28.19
N ASP A 220 -7.61 -11.81 28.53
CA ASP A 220 -8.74 -12.25 29.36
C ASP A 220 -9.64 -13.25 28.63
N ARG A 221 -9.66 -13.21 27.28
CA ARG A 221 -10.35 -14.18 26.41
C ARG A 221 -9.49 -15.41 26.13
N HIS A 222 -8.18 -15.22 26.01
CA HIS A 222 -7.20 -16.24 25.62
C HIS A 222 -6.01 -16.31 26.61
N PRO A 223 -6.23 -16.75 27.87
CA PRO A 223 -5.25 -16.59 28.95
C PRO A 223 -3.95 -17.38 28.77
N GLN A 224 -3.93 -18.37 27.87
CA GLN A 224 -2.76 -19.22 27.64
C GLN A 224 -2.04 -18.94 26.32
N GLU A 225 -2.68 -18.24 25.37
CA GLU A 225 -2.12 -18.05 24.03
C GLU A 225 -0.97 -17.04 24.02
N HIS A 226 -1.10 -15.93 24.75
CA HIS A 226 -0.04 -14.91 24.84
C HIS A 226 1.25 -15.43 25.49
N LEU A 227 1.17 -16.46 26.32
CA LEU A 227 2.32 -17.08 27.01
C LEU A 227 3.16 -17.99 26.10
N ARG A 228 2.64 -18.35 24.91
CA ARG A 228 3.34 -19.18 23.93
C ARG A 228 4.32 -18.39 23.05
N MET A 229 4.40 -17.09 23.26
CA MET A 229 5.31 -16.20 22.54
C MET A 229 6.76 -16.50 22.91
N GLY A 230 7.61 -16.74 21.90
CA GLY A 230 9.05 -16.86 22.09
C GLY A 230 9.70 -15.52 22.46
N GLU A 231 10.85 -15.58 23.16
CA GLU A 231 11.58 -14.38 23.60
C GLU A 231 11.99 -13.49 22.43
N GLU A 232 12.25 -14.06 21.26
CA GLU A 232 12.64 -13.36 20.03
C GLU A 232 11.57 -12.40 19.50
N LEU A 233 10.31 -12.57 19.88
CA LEU A 233 9.20 -11.72 19.44
C LEU A 233 8.87 -10.59 20.43
N GLN A 234 9.42 -10.62 21.66
CA GLN A 234 9.00 -9.72 22.74
C GLN A 234 9.16 -8.25 22.37
N GLU A 235 10.31 -7.84 21.81
CA GLU A 235 10.53 -6.43 21.47
C GLU A 235 9.65 -5.99 20.31
N THR A 236 9.52 -6.80 19.25
CA THR A 236 8.63 -6.48 18.11
C THR A 236 7.17 -6.38 18.53
N VAL A 237 6.70 -7.26 19.42
CA VAL A 237 5.33 -7.19 19.96
C VAL A 237 5.15 -5.92 20.80
N LYS A 238 6.13 -5.56 21.62
CA LYS A 238 6.11 -4.32 22.40
C LYS A 238 6.09 -3.07 21.51
N GLU A 239 6.84 -3.05 20.42
CA GLU A 239 6.79 -1.97 19.42
C GLU A 239 5.40 -1.85 18.78
N ILE A 240 4.78 -2.99 18.43
CA ILE A 240 3.42 -3.02 17.88
C ILE A 240 2.42 -2.48 18.90
N LEU A 241 2.49 -2.91 20.16
CA LEU A 241 1.62 -2.41 21.23
C LEU A 241 1.78 -0.89 21.41
N GLY A 242 3.02 -0.40 21.44
CA GLY A 242 3.28 1.05 21.52
C GLY A 242 2.78 1.82 20.29
N ARG A 243 2.81 1.21 19.09
CA ARG A 243 2.19 1.78 17.88
C ARG A 243 0.67 1.84 18.01
N LEU A 244 0.03 0.77 18.51
CA LEU A 244 -1.42 0.71 18.71
C LEU A 244 -1.90 1.77 19.70
N GLU A 245 -1.18 1.99 20.81
CA GLU A 245 -1.50 3.06 21.77
C GLU A 245 -1.46 4.47 21.15
N ARG A 246 -0.57 4.71 20.18
CA ARG A 246 -0.55 5.99 19.43
C ARG A 246 -1.72 6.06 18.46
N MET A 247 -1.98 4.99 17.72
CA MET A 247 -3.09 4.92 16.76
C MET A 247 -4.44 5.15 17.45
N GLU A 248 -4.68 4.58 18.62
CA GLU A 248 -5.91 4.81 19.38
C GLU A 248 -6.15 6.30 19.67
N LYS A 249 -5.10 7.03 20.06
CA LYS A 249 -5.18 8.49 20.34
C LYS A 249 -5.40 9.36 19.11
N GLU A 250 -4.98 8.89 17.93
CA GLU A 250 -5.15 9.59 16.65
C GLU A 250 -6.52 9.33 16.00
N LEU A 251 -7.23 8.29 16.46
CA LEU A 251 -8.52 7.86 15.92
C LEU A 251 -9.73 8.34 16.74
N ASP A 252 -9.49 8.85 17.96
CA ASP A 252 -10.45 9.53 18.85
C ASP A 252 -10.65 11.01 18.45
#